data_AF-A0A519UFV3-F1
#
_entry.id   AF-A0A519UFV3-F1
#
_cell.length_a   1.000
_cell.length_b   1.000
_cell.length_c   1.000
_cell.angle_alpha   90.00
_cell.angle_beta   90.00
_cell.angle_gamma   90.00
#
_symmetry.space_group_name_H-M   'P 1'
#
loop_
_entity.id
_entity.type
_entity.pdbx_description
1 polymer ?
#
loop_
_entity_poly.entity_id
_entity_poly.type
_entity_poly.pdbx_seq_one_letter_code
_entity_poly.pdbx_strand_id
1 'polypeptide(L)'
;LTIDRNFYKNGVFSGSSDQRTIRHNKSNWNNLKLGFDYNFTKKDVAGIVVTSSINPWKNWQRSSSNLRNADGSINTYLVSEAYNANKSKNINTNFNYKHSFDSTGREITTDLDYGYYRNTGNNLLDTKVFDPTDEQRGNTVLLDGYLPSEINIYTAKTDYVHPFNKNVKLEAGLKTGFVNTDNNVLYQRDTTTGWKLDDQRSNHFVYKENVNAAYAIVTASVKKWEFTGGVRVENTNVSGTQKLNDSAFKRNYTNLFPNAGAVYNMNEKNQLSFAYSRRIRRPDYEDLNPFIFFLDSLTYGQGNPYLQPEFSNRFEMGHTYKKFFTTTISYTETNNIITEILKQYTERQTTFQTKENFSRMRQLGLSVSANKQLASWWNLNVYAGVFSNNYKGLYNDGTTNTPVKINVTSFTGNISNSFTFAKTWAGEVSGWFNSSPSEGLIVARSMGALNAGLSKQLWDKKASIKFGVRDILRTSNFSGYSRYADVDLKVANDRRQDNRVYNVTFTYKFGKNNIAPERRRSGGAGEEKSRVKSGG
;
A
#
# COMPACT_ATOMS: atom_id res chain seq x y z
N LEU A 1 -5.30 -15.77 -13.22
CA LEU A 1 -4.45 -14.73 -13.85
C LEU A 1 -4.04 -15.23 -15.22
N THR A 2 -4.08 -14.38 -16.24
CA THR A 2 -3.45 -14.61 -17.54
C THR A 2 -2.41 -13.52 -17.79
N ILE A 3 -1.28 -13.92 -18.36
CA ILE A 3 -0.21 -13.00 -18.76
C ILE A 3 0.22 -13.36 -20.18
N ASP A 4 0.08 -12.40 -21.10
CA ASP A 4 0.52 -12.55 -22.49
C ASP A 4 1.70 -11.61 -22.72
N ARG A 5 2.76 -12.09 -23.38
CA ARG A 5 4.04 -11.41 -23.54
C ARG A 5 4.53 -11.49 -24.96
N ASN A 6 5.08 -10.41 -25.47
CA ASN A 6 5.88 -10.41 -26.69
C ASN A 6 7.33 -10.10 -26.32
N PHE A 7 8.28 -10.81 -26.94
CA PHE A 7 9.70 -10.62 -26.73
C PHE A 7 10.35 -10.05 -27.98
N TYR A 8 11.20 -9.04 -27.81
CA TYR A 8 11.89 -8.37 -28.91
C TYR A 8 13.40 -8.48 -28.73
N LYS A 9 14.12 -8.76 -29.81
CA LYS A 9 15.59 -8.72 -29.88
C LYS A 9 15.98 -7.63 -30.87
N ASN A 10 16.65 -6.58 -30.39
CA ASN A 10 17.02 -5.40 -31.19
C ASN A 10 15.82 -4.78 -31.94
N GLY A 11 14.66 -4.71 -31.28
CA GLY A 11 13.42 -4.19 -31.86
C GLY A 11 12.68 -5.14 -32.81
N VAL A 12 13.22 -6.31 -33.12
CA VAL A 12 12.58 -7.33 -33.96
C VAL A 12 11.83 -8.35 -33.08
N PHE A 13 10.59 -8.66 -33.45
CA PHE A 13 9.79 -9.67 -32.75
C PHE A 13 10.49 -11.05 -32.82
N SER A 14 10.75 -11.64 -31.66
CA SER A 14 11.50 -12.90 -31.52
C SER A 14 10.63 -14.08 -31.11
N GLY A 15 9.45 -13.81 -30.56
CA GLY A 15 8.53 -14.82 -30.05
C GLY A 15 7.61 -14.25 -28.98
N SER A 16 6.76 -15.12 -28.44
CA SER A 16 5.77 -14.74 -27.43
C SER A 16 5.61 -15.79 -26.36
N SER A 17 4.95 -15.42 -25.27
CA SER A 17 4.50 -16.36 -24.25
C SER A 17 3.09 -16.06 -23.82
N ASP A 18 2.28 -17.11 -23.71
CA ASP A 18 0.97 -17.06 -23.08
C ASP A 18 1.00 -17.91 -21.80
N GLN A 19 0.63 -17.30 -20.69
CA GLN A 19 0.62 -17.93 -19.38
C GLN A 19 -0.76 -17.85 -18.76
N ARG A 20 -1.19 -18.95 -18.16
CA ARG A 20 -2.38 -19.02 -17.34
C ARG A 20 -2.07 -19.61 -15.97
N THR A 21 -2.40 -18.87 -14.92
CA THR A 21 -2.21 -19.27 -13.53
C THR A 21 -3.55 -19.35 -12.81
N ILE A 22 -3.89 -20.51 -12.27
CA ILE A 22 -5.00 -20.72 -11.34
C ILE A 22 -4.43 -20.66 -9.93
N ARG A 23 -5.06 -19.90 -9.03
CA ARG A 23 -4.61 -19.74 -7.64
C ARG A 23 -5.73 -20.04 -6.67
N HIS A 24 -5.41 -20.77 -5.61
CA HIS A 24 -6.29 -20.98 -4.47
C HIS A 24 -5.63 -20.36 -3.23
N ASN A 25 -6.31 -19.40 -2.61
CA ASN A 25 -5.82 -18.69 -1.42
C ASN A 25 -6.63 -19.11 -0.20
N LYS A 26 -5.94 -19.36 0.91
CA LYS A 26 -6.55 -19.55 2.22
C LYS A 26 -5.82 -18.70 3.24
N SER A 27 -6.55 -17.88 3.98
CA SER A 27 -6.02 -17.09 5.08
C SER A 27 -6.92 -17.18 6.30
N ASN A 28 -6.30 -17.16 7.48
CA ASN A 28 -7.00 -17.03 8.75
C ASN A 28 -6.44 -15.82 9.48
N TRP A 29 -7.27 -14.84 9.79
CA TRP A 29 -6.82 -13.57 10.39
C TRP A 29 -7.26 -13.52 11.84
N ASN A 30 -6.30 -13.48 12.75
CA ASN A 30 -6.54 -13.39 14.18
C ASN A 30 -5.90 -12.11 14.71
N ASN A 31 -6.70 -11.25 15.33
CA ASN A 31 -6.24 -9.98 15.84
C ASN A 31 -6.68 -9.84 17.31
N LEU A 32 -5.76 -9.39 18.15
CA LEU A 32 -6.00 -9.07 19.55
C LEU A 32 -5.57 -7.61 19.77
N LYS A 33 -6.41 -6.82 20.45
CA LYS A 33 -6.07 -5.49 20.95
C LYS A 33 -6.47 -5.41 22.41
N LEU A 34 -5.51 -5.11 23.27
CA LEU A 34 -5.71 -4.83 24.69
C LEU A 34 -5.26 -3.40 24.96
N GLY A 35 -6.01 -2.68 25.78
CA GLY A 35 -5.72 -1.30 26.13
C GLY A 35 -6.10 -1.03 27.58
N PHE A 36 -5.23 -0.34 28.31
CA PHE A 36 -5.46 0.06 29.69
C PHE A 36 -4.99 1.50 29.90
N ASP A 37 -5.75 2.23 30.72
CA ASP A 37 -5.48 3.62 31.08
C ASP A 37 -5.56 3.81 32.58
N TYR A 38 -4.61 4.57 33.11
CA TYR A 38 -4.55 4.96 34.50
C TYR A 38 -4.40 6.47 34.63
N ASN A 39 -5.39 7.09 35.27
CA ASN A 39 -5.37 8.51 35.61
C ASN A 39 -4.73 8.64 37.00
N PHE A 40 -3.45 9.02 37.07
CA PHE A 40 -2.77 9.28 38.34
C PHE A 40 -3.38 10.50 39.04
N THR A 41 -3.73 11.51 38.24
CA THR A 41 -4.41 12.73 38.68
C THR A 41 -5.42 13.15 37.62
N LYS A 42 -6.12 14.28 37.81
CA LYS A 42 -6.95 14.90 36.75
C LYS A 42 -6.12 15.45 35.57
N LYS A 43 -4.81 15.62 35.76
CA LYS A 43 -3.87 16.18 34.78
C LYS A 43 -3.00 15.12 34.12
N ASP A 44 -2.78 13.99 34.80
CA ASP A 44 -1.79 12.98 34.44
C ASP A 44 -2.46 11.65 34.11
N VAL A 45 -2.26 11.19 32.87
CA VAL A 45 -2.80 9.92 32.40
C VAL A 45 -1.70 9.15 31.68
N ALA A 46 -1.42 7.93 32.13
CA ALA A 46 -0.66 6.97 31.33
C ALA A 46 -1.56 5.87 30.80
N GLY A 47 -1.18 5.31 29.67
CA GLY A 47 -1.85 4.18 29.07
C GLY A 47 -0.87 3.23 28.42
N ILE A 48 -1.30 1.98 28.29
CA ILE A 48 -0.62 0.95 27.52
C ILE A 48 -1.60 0.34 26.53
N VAL A 49 -1.16 0.17 25.29
CA VAL A 49 -1.92 -0.54 24.26
C VAL A 49 -1.02 -1.61 23.67
N VAL A 50 -1.52 -2.85 23.67
CA VAL A 50 -0.87 -3.99 23.03
C VAL A 50 -1.77 -4.49 21.92
N THR A 51 -1.27 -4.52 20.69
CA THR A 51 -1.93 -5.17 19.56
C THR A 51 -1.08 -6.33 19.07
N SER A 52 -1.72 -7.44 18.74
CA SER A 52 -1.05 -8.60 18.15
C SER A 52 -1.90 -9.16 17.04
N SER A 53 -1.25 -9.64 15.99
CA SER A 53 -1.92 -10.34 14.90
C SER A 53 -1.15 -11.59 14.48
N ILE A 54 -1.90 -12.61 14.08
CA ILE A 54 -1.39 -13.86 13.52
C ILE A 54 -2.20 -14.17 12.27
N ASN A 55 -1.53 -14.07 11.13
CA ASN A 55 -2.14 -14.14 9.80
C ASN A 55 -1.41 -15.19 8.94
N PRO A 56 -1.62 -16.49 9.17
CA PRO A 56 -1.19 -17.51 8.22
C PRO A 56 -1.95 -17.35 6.90
N TRP A 57 -1.19 -17.38 5.81
CA TRP A 57 -1.67 -17.36 4.44
C TRP A 57 -1.03 -18.53 3.69
N LYS A 58 -1.85 -19.26 2.95
CA LYS A 58 -1.43 -20.35 2.08
C LYS A 58 -1.98 -20.11 0.70
N ASN A 59 -1.15 -20.37 -0.30
CA ASN A 59 -1.47 -20.18 -1.67
C ASN A 59 -0.94 -21.35 -2.49
N TRP A 60 -1.84 -21.98 -3.23
CA TRP A 60 -1.52 -23.01 -4.21
C TRP A 60 -1.73 -22.42 -5.59
N GLN A 61 -0.76 -22.60 -6.47
CA GLN A 61 -0.81 -22.12 -7.83
C GLN A 61 -0.51 -23.24 -8.79
N ARG A 62 -1.24 -23.25 -9.91
CA ARG A 62 -0.89 -24.04 -11.08
C ARG A 62 -0.80 -23.09 -12.27
N SER A 63 0.39 -22.98 -12.84
CA SER A 63 0.69 -22.21 -14.03
C SER A 63 0.91 -23.14 -15.22
N SER A 64 0.37 -22.74 -16.36
CA SER A 64 0.67 -23.33 -17.66
C SER A 64 1.17 -22.23 -18.58
N SER A 65 2.34 -22.39 -19.17
CA SER A 65 2.98 -21.36 -20.01
C SER A 65 3.42 -21.96 -21.34
N ASN A 66 2.92 -21.42 -22.45
CA ASN A 66 3.44 -21.72 -23.77
C ASN A 66 4.51 -20.69 -24.13
N LEU A 67 5.65 -21.15 -24.63
CA LEU A 67 6.68 -20.34 -25.26
C LEU A 67 6.61 -20.58 -26.77
N ARG A 68 6.49 -19.51 -27.53
CA ARG A 68 6.27 -19.55 -28.98
C ARG A 68 7.43 -18.89 -29.73
N ASN A 69 7.75 -19.45 -30.89
CA ASN A 69 8.65 -18.83 -31.86
C ASN A 69 7.98 -17.61 -32.52
N ALA A 70 8.74 -16.86 -33.31
CA ALA A 70 8.25 -15.69 -34.04
C ALA A 70 7.13 -16.02 -35.05
N ASP A 71 7.05 -17.25 -35.54
CA ASP A 71 5.99 -17.74 -36.44
C ASP A 71 4.71 -18.18 -35.70
N GLY A 72 4.71 -18.15 -34.37
CA GLY A 72 3.60 -18.56 -33.52
C GLY A 72 3.55 -20.04 -33.15
N SER A 73 4.44 -20.87 -33.71
CA SER A 73 4.59 -22.28 -33.33
C SER A 73 5.04 -22.41 -31.88
N ILE A 74 4.52 -23.41 -31.16
CA ILE A 74 4.97 -23.71 -29.80
C ILE A 74 6.37 -24.30 -29.88
N ASN A 75 7.31 -23.71 -29.14
CA ASN A 75 8.66 -24.22 -28.98
C ASN A 75 8.78 -25.09 -27.73
N THR A 76 8.19 -24.61 -26.63
CA THR A 76 8.29 -25.24 -25.31
C THR A 76 7.01 -24.94 -24.54
N TYR A 77 6.54 -25.90 -23.77
CA TYR A 77 5.43 -25.73 -22.84
C TYR A 77 5.88 -26.05 -21.41
N LEU A 78 5.49 -25.23 -20.43
CA LEU A 78 5.85 -25.41 -19.03
C LEU A 78 4.60 -25.58 -18.18
N VAL A 79 4.66 -26.54 -17.26
CA VAL A 79 3.67 -26.72 -16.19
C VAL A 79 4.38 -26.51 -14.88
N SER A 80 3.96 -25.49 -14.13
CA SER A 80 4.49 -25.19 -12.81
C SER A 80 3.42 -25.34 -11.73
N GLU A 81 3.77 -26.01 -10.64
CA GLU A 81 2.99 -26.01 -9.40
C GLU A 81 3.77 -25.26 -8.34
N ALA A 82 3.16 -24.24 -7.74
CA ALA A 82 3.77 -23.45 -6.69
C ALA A 82 2.94 -23.53 -5.41
N TYR A 83 3.60 -23.80 -4.28
CA TYR A 83 3.03 -23.73 -2.95
C TYR A 83 3.74 -22.65 -2.15
N ASN A 84 3.03 -21.58 -1.80
CA ASN A 84 3.55 -20.49 -0.99
C ASN A 84 2.79 -20.45 0.34
N ALA A 85 3.50 -20.59 1.46
CA ALA A 85 2.94 -20.53 2.80
C ALA A 85 3.66 -19.48 3.63
N ASN A 86 2.98 -18.35 3.86
CA ASN A 86 3.48 -17.26 4.69
C ASN A 86 2.80 -17.26 6.05
N LYS A 87 3.58 -17.09 7.11
CA LYS A 87 3.07 -16.92 8.47
C LYS A 87 3.57 -15.60 9.04
N SER A 88 2.72 -14.58 8.93
CA SER A 88 2.98 -13.28 9.55
C SER A 88 2.46 -13.26 10.98
N LYS A 89 3.32 -12.85 11.90
CA LYS A 89 2.97 -12.56 13.30
C LYS A 89 3.52 -11.19 13.67
N ASN A 90 2.78 -10.45 14.47
CA ASN A 90 3.34 -9.27 15.11
C ASN A 90 2.80 -9.07 16.53
N ILE A 91 3.57 -8.29 17.28
CA ILE A 91 3.17 -7.68 18.53
C ILE A 91 3.64 -6.24 18.51
N ASN A 92 2.75 -5.33 18.86
CA ASN A 92 3.01 -3.91 18.94
C ASN A 92 2.56 -3.43 20.30
N THR A 93 3.46 -2.78 21.02
CA THR A 93 3.21 -2.18 22.33
C THR A 93 3.41 -0.68 22.21
N ASN A 94 2.46 0.10 22.71
CA ASN A 94 2.58 1.55 22.87
C ASN A 94 2.35 1.88 24.34
N PHE A 95 3.35 2.49 24.97
CA PHE A 95 3.18 3.20 26.22
C PHE A 95 2.97 4.68 25.89
N ASN A 96 1.92 5.27 26.41
CA ASN A 96 1.60 6.68 26.19
C ASN A 96 1.41 7.39 27.53
N TYR A 97 1.83 8.64 27.58
CA TYR A 97 1.64 9.54 28.72
C TYR A 97 1.13 10.89 28.24
N LYS A 98 0.23 11.49 29.03
CA LYS A 98 -0.27 12.84 28.81
C LYS A 98 -0.26 13.60 30.12
N HIS A 99 0.28 14.80 30.06
CA HIS A 99 0.15 15.81 31.10
C HIS A 99 -0.59 17.03 30.53
N SER A 100 -1.74 17.35 31.12
CA SER A 100 -2.49 18.58 30.86
C SER A 100 -2.14 19.63 31.91
N PHE A 101 -1.48 20.73 31.49
CA PHE A 101 -1.03 21.77 32.41
C PHE A 101 -2.22 22.54 33.02
N ASP A 102 -3.22 22.82 32.20
CA ASP A 102 -4.40 23.62 32.53
C ASP A 102 -5.59 23.28 31.60
N SER A 103 -6.72 23.99 31.78
CA SER A 103 -7.94 23.80 30.99
C SER A 103 -7.92 24.53 29.63
N THR A 104 -6.84 25.24 29.28
CA THR A 104 -6.74 25.95 27.99
C THR A 104 -6.45 25.01 26.82
N GLY A 105 -6.06 23.76 27.12
CA GLY A 105 -5.60 22.78 26.13
C GLY A 105 -4.07 22.74 26.01
N ARG A 106 -3.34 23.40 26.93
CA ARG A 106 -1.90 23.27 27.03
C ARG A 106 -1.52 21.90 27.56
N GLU A 107 -0.79 21.12 26.77
CA GLU A 107 -0.44 19.74 27.13
C GLU A 107 0.87 19.28 26.52
N ILE A 108 1.47 18.28 27.17
CA ILE A 108 2.57 17.49 26.62
C ILE A 108 2.12 16.03 26.56
N THR A 109 2.42 15.37 25.46
CA THR A 109 2.15 13.94 25.25
C THR A 109 3.40 13.23 24.80
N THR A 110 3.65 12.05 25.37
CA THR A 110 4.79 11.20 25.01
C THR A 110 4.31 9.81 24.65
N ASP A 111 4.85 9.25 23.58
CA ASP A 111 4.60 7.91 23.09
C ASP A 111 5.92 7.15 22.97
N LEU A 112 5.96 5.95 23.53
CA LEU A 112 7.03 4.98 23.38
C LEU A 112 6.43 3.73 22.71
N ASP A 113 6.88 3.43 21.51
CA ASP A 113 6.39 2.29 20.74
C ASP A 113 7.49 1.24 20.56
N TYR A 114 7.11 -0.02 20.74
CA TYR A 114 7.86 -1.19 20.31
C TYR A 114 7.00 -2.02 19.35
N GLY A 115 7.55 -2.40 18.21
CA GLY A 115 6.94 -3.31 17.26
C GLY A 115 7.88 -4.44 16.91
N TYR A 116 7.42 -5.67 17.06
CA TYR A 116 8.10 -6.86 16.57
C TYR A 116 7.24 -7.55 15.53
N TYR A 117 7.82 -7.80 14.36
CA TYR A 117 7.20 -8.47 13.25
C TYR A 117 8.06 -9.64 12.83
N ARG A 118 7.42 -10.79 12.62
CA ARG A 118 8.06 -11.97 12.05
C ARG A 118 7.19 -12.49 10.94
N ASN A 119 7.75 -12.53 9.74
CA ASN A 119 7.20 -13.27 8.61
C ASN A 119 8.06 -14.50 8.35
N THR A 120 7.43 -15.59 7.94
CA THR A 120 8.14 -16.81 7.56
C THR A 120 7.44 -17.39 6.36
N GLY A 121 8.11 -17.31 5.21
CA GLY A 121 7.66 -17.93 3.97
C GLY A 121 8.27 -19.31 3.78
N ASN A 122 7.45 -20.26 3.33
CA ASN A 122 7.90 -21.52 2.77
C ASN A 122 7.35 -21.60 1.36
N ASN A 123 8.23 -21.68 0.37
CA ASN A 123 7.88 -21.62 -1.03
C ASN A 123 8.44 -22.84 -1.74
N LEU A 124 7.57 -23.68 -2.28
CA LEU A 124 7.96 -24.79 -3.14
C LEU A 124 7.52 -24.47 -4.57
N LEU A 125 8.43 -24.62 -5.52
CA LEU A 125 8.15 -24.55 -6.95
C LEU A 125 8.57 -25.87 -7.59
N ASP A 126 7.61 -26.52 -8.24
CA ASP A 126 7.80 -27.65 -9.15
C ASP A 126 7.55 -27.14 -10.56
N THR A 127 8.48 -27.39 -11.49
CA THR A 127 8.28 -27.09 -12.90
C THR A 127 8.71 -28.24 -13.80
N LYS A 128 7.80 -28.66 -14.67
CA LYS A 128 8.03 -29.59 -15.76
C LYS A 128 8.09 -28.83 -17.08
N VAL A 129 9.03 -29.21 -17.93
CA VAL A 129 9.26 -28.60 -19.24
C VAL A 129 8.97 -29.66 -20.30
N PHE A 130 8.17 -29.31 -21.29
CA PHE A 130 7.77 -30.19 -22.38
C PHE A 130 8.19 -29.58 -23.72
N ASP A 131 8.51 -30.44 -24.68
CA ASP A 131 8.73 -30.06 -26.06
C ASP A 131 7.40 -29.97 -26.84
N PRO A 132 7.42 -29.59 -28.13
CA PRO A 132 6.19 -29.50 -28.94
C PRO A 132 5.51 -30.83 -29.22
N THR A 133 6.17 -31.96 -28.96
CA THR A 133 5.64 -33.33 -29.13
C THR A 133 5.07 -33.92 -27.83
N ASP A 134 4.99 -33.10 -26.76
CA ASP A 134 4.52 -33.48 -25.43
C ASP A 134 5.47 -34.42 -24.66
N GLU A 135 6.73 -34.52 -25.10
CA GLU A 135 7.77 -35.22 -24.36
C GLU A 135 8.41 -34.29 -23.31
N GLN A 136 8.57 -34.80 -22.09
CA GLN A 136 9.21 -34.04 -21.02
C GLN A 136 10.72 -33.86 -21.31
N ARG A 137 11.17 -32.62 -21.38
CA ARG A 137 12.58 -32.25 -21.50
C ARG A 137 13.25 -32.27 -20.14
N GLY A 138 14.11 -33.26 -19.93
CA GLY A 138 14.94 -33.38 -18.72
C GLY A 138 14.14 -33.62 -17.45
N ASN A 139 14.79 -33.42 -16.31
CA ASN A 139 14.17 -33.63 -15.00
C ASN A 139 13.32 -32.43 -14.57
N THR A 140 12.35 -32.70 -13.69
CA THR A 140 11.58 -31.67 -13.00
C THR A 140 12.51 -30.71 -12.26
N VAL A 141 12.28 -29.42 -12.41
CA VAL A 141 12.97 -28.38 -11.64
C VAL A 141 12.22 -28.19 -10.33
N LEU A 142 12.82 -28.63 -9.23
CA LEU A 142 12.31 -28.41 -7.88
C LEU A 142 13.15 -27.34 -7.18
N LEU A 143 12.47 -26.35 -6.61
CA LEU A 143 13.07 -25.28 -5.84
C LEU A 143 12.29 -25.10 -4.54
N ASP A 144 12.97 -25.29 -3.40
CA ASP A 144 12.42 -25.11 -2.06
C ASP A 144 13.05 -23.89 -1.40
N GLY A 145 12.21 -23.03 -0.85
CA GLY A 145 12.59 -21.73 -0.31
C GLY A 145 12.09 -21.55 1.11
N TYR A 146 13.00 -21.21 2.01
CA TYR A 146 12.69 -20.77 3.37
C TYR A 146 13.06 -19.30 3.54
N LEU A 147 12.05 -18.46 3.80
CA LEU A 147 12.17 -17.00 3.78
C LEU A 147 11.73 -16.36 5.11
N PRO A 148 12.52 -16.51 6.19
CA PRO A 148 12.31 -15.78 7.43
C PRO A 148 12.67 -14.30 7.27
N SER A 149 11.83 -13.44 7.84
CA SER A 149 12.03 -12.00 7.93
C SER A 149 11.62 -11.53 9.31
N GLU A 150 12.51 -10.84 10.00
CA GLU A 150 12.26 -10.24 11.30
C GLU A 150 12.46 -8.73 11.23
N ILE A 151 11.52 -7.97 11.80
CA ILE A 151 11.59 -6.51 11.85
C ILE A 151 11.32 -6.06 13.28
N ASN A 152 12.27 -5.32 13.85
CA ASN A 152 12.13 -4.65 15.12
C ASN A 152 12.03 -3.14 14.89
N ILE A 153 11.03 -2.51 15.49
CA ILE A 153 10.76 -1.08 15.40
C ILE A 153 10.70 -0.51 16.81
N TYR A 154 11.47 0.53 17.07
CA TYR A 154 11.43 1.30 18.30
C TYR A 154 11.20 2.76 17.95
N THR A 155 10.21 3.41 18.54
CA THR A 155 10.06 4.86 18.39
C THR A 155 9.77 5.53 19.72
N ALA A 156 10.27 6.75 19.85
CA ALA A 156 9.93 7.66 20.93
C ALA A 156 9.49 8.99 20.30
N LYS A 157 8.35 9.50 20.74
CA LYS A 157 7.77 10.75 20.23
C LYS A 157 7.26 11.57 21.40
N THR A 158 7.52 12.87 21.38
CA THR A 158 6.95 13.82 22.33
C THR A 158 6.39 15.02 21.57
N ASP A 159 5.14 15.35 21.84
CA ASP A 159 4.42 16.50 21.30
C ASP A 159 4.07 17.47 22.43
N TYR A 160 4.20 18.76 22.17
CA TYR A 160 3.81 19.85 23.04
C TYR A 160 2.84 20.77 22.32
N VAL A 161 1.69 21.02 22.94
CA VAL A 161 0.65 21.92 22.44
C VAL A 161 0.56 23.13 23.37
N HIS A 162 0.66 24.32 22.78
CA HIS A 162 0.55 25.59 23.48
C HIS A 162 -0.47 26.50 22.77
N PRO A 163 -1.72 26.58 23.29
CA PRO A 163 -2.66 27.60 22.86
C PRO A 163 -2.31 28.93 23.55
N PHE A 164 -1.67 29.86 22.83
CA PHE A 164 -1.37 31.19 23.37
C PHE A 164 -2.65 31.98 23.67
N ASN A 165 -3.67 31.78 22.84
CA ASN A 165 -5.03 32.28 23.03
C ASN A 165 -6.00 31.50 22.12
N LYS A 166 -7.26 31.93 22.04
CA LYS A 166 -8.29 31.30 21.20
C LYS A 166 -7.98 31.30 19.70
N ASN A 167 -7.11 32.20 19.25
CA ASN A 167 -6.80 32.42 17.84
C ASN A 167 -5.43 31.89 17.43
N VAL A 168 -4.49 31.69 18.36
CA VAL A 168 -3.10 31.29 18.05
C VAL A 168 -2.69 30.09 18.88
N LYS A 169 -2.23 29.04 18.18
CA LYS A 169 -1.76 27.79 18.77
C LYS A 169 -0.43 27.38 18.15
N LEU A 170 0.52 26.99 18.99
CA LEU A 170 1.78 26.35 18.61
C LEU A 170 1.72 24.86 18.96
N GLU A 171 2.15 24.03 18.03
CA GLU A 171 2.39 22.59 18.23
C GLU A 171 3.85 22.33 17.87
N ALA A 172 4.62 21.72 18.77
CA ALA A 172 6.02 21.39 18.54
C ALA A 172 6.31 19.98 19.03
N GLY A 173 7.28 19.30 18.43
CA GLY A 173 7.59 17.94 18.86
C GLY A 173 8.92 17.41 18.37
N LEU A 174 9.33 16.32 18.99
CA LEU A 174 10.51 15.55 18.69
C LEU A 174 10.11 14.10 18.45
N LYS A 175 10.75 13.44 17.49
CA LYS A 175 10.57 12.01 17.23
C LYS A 175 11.92 11.38 16.92
N THR A 176 12.17 10.20 17.47
CA THR A 176 13.25 9.30 17.02
C THR A 176 12.69 7.92 16.73
N GLY A 177 13.21 7.27 15.70
CA GLY A 177 12.82 5.93 15.27
C GLY A 177 14.04 5.10 14.92
N PHE A 178 14.04 3.84 15.34
CA PHE A 178 15.06 2.85 15.04
C PHE A 178 14.40 1.61 14.48
N VAL A 179 14.90 1.13 13.35
CA VAL A 179 14.41 -0.06 12.68
C VAL A 179 15.57 -0.98 12.36
N ASN A 180 15.41 -2.26 12.67
CA ASN A 180 16.33 -3.32 12.29
C ASN A 180 15.55 -4.43 11.61
N THR A 181 15.91 -4.74 10.37
CA THR A 181 15.38 -5.85 9.62
C THR A 181 16.47 -6.90 9.42
N ASP A 182 16.11 -8.16 9.60
CA ASP A 182 16.98 -9.30 9.40
C ASP A 182 16.24 -10.33 8.53
N ASN A 183 16.76 -10.57 7.33
CA ASN A 183 16.15 -11.46 6.36
C ASN A 183 17.19 -12.49 5.91
N ASN A 184 17.04 -13.75 6.31
CA ASN A 184 17.95 -14.83 5.98
C ASN A 184 17.27 -15.84 5.06
N VAL A 185 17.26 -15.56 3.76
CA VAL A 185 16.59 -16.41 2.77
C VAL A 185 17.51 -17.51 2.31
N LEU A 186 16.97 -18.72 2.32
CA LEU A 186 17.63 -19.93 1.89
C LEU A 186 16.78 -20.56 0.80
N TYR A 187 17.42 -20.83 -0.33
CA TYR A 187 16.85 -21.60 -1.42
C TYR A 187 17.67 -22.87 -1.64
N GLN A 188 16.99 -23.98 -1.83
CA GLN A 188 17.60 -25.24 -2.22
C GLN A 188 16.98 -25.70 -3.52
N ARG A 189 17.82 -26.28 -4.38
CA ARG A 189 17.40 -26.87 -5.65
C ARG A 189 17.65 -28.37 -5.59
N ASP A 190 16.69 -29.14 -6.09
CA ASP A 190 16.90 -30.56 -6.25
C ASP A 190 17.89 -30.84 -7.39
N THR A 191 18.81 -31.77 -7.15
CA THR A 191 19.80 -32.20 -8.12
C THR A 191 19.78 -33.72 -8.22
N THR A 192 20.45 -34.30 -9.21
CA THR A 192 20.59 -35.76 -9.32
C THR A 192 21.23 -36.42 -8.09
N THR A 193 21.89 -35.64 -7.24
CA THR A 193 22.54 -36.07 -5.99
C THR A 193 21.78 -35.64 -4.72
N GLY A 194 20.54 -35.14 -4.85
CA GLY A 194 19.71 -34.60 -3.77
C GLY A 194 19.71 -33.07 -3.71
N TRP A 195 19.09 -32.52 -2.67
CA TRP A 195 18.94 -31.07 -2.46
C TRP A 195 20.28 -30.38 -2.19
N LYS A 196 20.58 -29.32 -2.95
CA LYS A 196 21.75 -28.46 -2.77
C LYS A 196 21.34 -27.01 -2.58
N LEU A 197 22.13 -26.28 -1.79
CA LEU A 197 21.96 -24.84 -1.61
C LEU A 197 22.10 -24.11 -2.96
N ASP A 198 21.20 -23.16 -3.21
CA ASP A 198 21.20 -22.29 -4.38
C ASP A 198 21.77 -20.93 -3.97
N ASP A 199 23.09 -20.79 -4.06
CA ASP A 199 23.82 -19.59 -3.63
C ASP A 199 23.41 -18.33 -4.41
N GLN A 200 22.89 -18.50 -5.63
CA GLN A 200 22.43 -17.36 -6.45
C GLN A 200 21.11 -16.77 -5.95
N ARG A 201 20.30 -17.57 -5.23
CA ARG A 201 18.98 -17.17 -4.72
C ARG A 201 18.96 -17.03 -3.20
N SER A 202 20.00 -17.49 -2.52
CA SER A 202 20.15 -17.44 -1.05
C SER A 202 20.98 -16.22 -0.64
N ASN A 203 20.55 -15.49 0.39
CA ASN A 203 21.36 -14.43 1.00
C ASN A 203 20.86 -14.11 2.42
N HIS A 204 21.70 -13.45 3.20
CA HIS A 204 21.34 -12.85 4.48
C HIS A 204 21.46 -11.33 4.39
N PHE A 205 20.32 -10.65 4.25
CA PHE A 205 20.24 -9.19 4.17
C PHE A 205 19.79 -8.58 5.50
N VAL A 206 20.66 -7.76 6.09
CA VAL A 206 20.41 -6.99 7.30
C VAL A 206 20.32 -5.51 6.95
N TYR A 207 19.25 -4.84 7.36
CA TYR A 207 19.06 -3.41 7.14
C TYR A 207 18.73 -2.69 8.44
N LYS A 208 19.39 -1.55 8.66
CA LYS A 208 19.23 -0.69 9.84
C LYS A 208 18.90 0.72 9.39
N GLU A 209 17.92 1.33 10.05
CA GLU A 209 17.51 2.71 9.82
C GLU A 209 17.33 3.42 11.16
N ASN A 210 17.87 4.62 11.26
CA ASN A 210 17.63 5.56 12.35
C ASN A 210 17.15 6.89 11.76
N VAL A 211 16.02 7.40 12.25
CA VAL A 211 15.45 8.68 11.84
C VAL A 211 15.22 9.55 13.06
N ASN A 212 15.77 10.76 13.07
CA ASN A 212 15.54 11.76 14.12
C ASN A 212 14.87 12.97 13.49
N ALA A 213 13.78 13.44 14.11
CA ALA A 213 12.97 14.53 13.61
C ALA A 213 12.63 15.54 14.69
N ALA A 214 12.59 16.82 14.29
CA ALA A 214 12.07 17.92 15.08
C ALA A 214 11.10 18.73 14.23
N TYR A 215 10.00 19.20 14.81
CA TYR A 215 9.01 19.98 14.09
C TYR A 215 8.31 21.01 14.95
N ALA A 216 7.80 22.04 14.28
CA ALA A 216 6.93 23.05 14.84
C ALA A 216 5.88 23.47 13.81
N ILE A 217 4.66 23.74 14.27
CA ILE A 217 3.50 24.16 13.48
C ILE A 217 2.78 25.24 14.27
N VAL A 218 2.44 26.34 13.60
CA VAL A 218 1.64 27.43 14.15
C VAL A 218 0.34 27.53 13.36
N THR A 219 -0.78 27.56 14.09
CA THR A 219 -2.10 27.87 13.53
C THR A 219 -2.55 29.21 14.08
N ALA A 220 -3.01 30.11 13.20
CA ALA A 220 -3.45 31.44 13.56
C ALA A 220 -4.75 31.83 12.83
N SER A 221 -5.77 32.28 13.57
CA SER A 221 -7.02 32.80 13.04
C SER A 221 -7.06 34.33 13.14
N VAL A 222 -7.18 35.02 12.02
CA VAL A 222 -7.23 36.48 11.94
C VAL A 222 -8.40 36.92 11.05
N LYS A 223 -9.45 37.46 11.67
CA LYS A 223 -10.69 37.85 10.98
C LYS A 223 -11.26 36.68 10.18
N LYS A 224 -11.28 36.78 8.85
CA LYS A 224 -11.79 35.77 7.91
C LYS A 224 -10.73 34.74 7.50
N TRP A 225 -9.49 34.88 7.95
CA TRP A 225 -8.39 34.02 7.57
C TRP A 225 -8.02 33.05 8.68
N GLU A 226 -7.71 31.82 8.30
CA GLU A 226 -7.06 30.82 9.15
C GLU A 226 -5.77 30.38 8.45
N PHE A 227 -4.64 30.63 9.08
CA PHE A 227 -3.31 30.28 8.57
C PHE A 227 -2.78 29.09 9.35
N THR A 228 -2.08 28.19 8.65
CA THR A 228 -1.26 27.15 9.26
C THR A 228 0.11 27.17 8.59
N GLY A 229 1.17 27.21 9.37
CA GLY A 229 2.54 27.16 8.86
C GLY A 229 3.40 26.31 9.77
N GLY A 230 4.20 25.43 9.18
CA GLY A 230 5.07 24.56 9.94
C GLY A 230 6.25 24.04 9.15
N VAL A 231 7.23 23.52 9.88
CA VAL A 231 8.43 22.90 9.32
C VAL A 231 8.82 21.71 10.16
N ARG A 232 9.28 20.65 9.48
CA ARG A 232 9.92 19.49 10.09
C ARG A 232 11.31 19.31 9.49
N VAL A 233 12.29 19.08 10.34
CA VAL A 233 13.64 18.66 9.94
C VAL A 233 13.79 17.20 10.28
N GLU A 234 14.34 16.39 9.38
CA GLU A 234 14.71 15.01 9.66
C GLU A 234 16.15 14.72 9.27
N ASN A 235 16.90 14.09 10.17
CA ASN A 235 18.15 13.41 9.84
C ASN A 235 17.90 11.90 9.77
N THR A 236 18.41 11.23 8.75
CA THR A 236 18.25 9.78 8.55
C THR A 236 19.59 9.13 8.30
N ASN A 237 19.86 8.04 9.03
CA ASN A 237 21.03 7.19 8.89
C ASN A 237 20.59 5.78 8.55
N VAL A 238 21.11 5.24 7.45
CA VAL A 238 20.72 3.92 6.93
C VAL A 238 21.96 3.11 6.60
N SER A 239 21.91 1.81 6.89
CA SER A 239 22.89 0.84 6.41
C SER A 239 22.23 -0.47 6.00
N GLY A 240 22.67 -1.06 4.89
CA GLY A 240 22.30 -2.41 4.48
C GLY A 240 23.54 -3.28 4.26
N THR A 241 23.46 -4.57 4.57
CA THR A 241 24.57 -5.52 4.41
C THR A 241 24.03 -6.88 3.97
N GLN A 242 24.60 -7.43 2.90
CA GLN A 242 24.39 -8.79 2.40
C GLN A 242 25.57 -9.66 2.82
N LYS A 243 25.35 -10.63 3.72
CA LYS A 243 26.47 -11.39 4.30
C LYS A 243 27.08 -12.44 3.38
N LEU A 244 26.34 -12.98 2.42
CA LEU A 244 26.85 -14.02 1.50
C LEU A 244 27.61 -13.44 0.29
N ASN A 245 27.31 -12.21 -0.12
CA ASN A 245 27.89 -11.57 -1.32
C ASN A 245 28.82 -10.38 -1.02
N ASP A 246 29.21 -10.19 0.24
CA ASP A 246 30.05 -9.08 0.75
C ASP A 246 29.68 -7.68 0.18
N SER A 247 28.37 -7.40 0.10
CA SER A 247 27.84 -6.15 -0.41
C SER A 247 27.20 -5.34 0.71
N ALA A 248 27.60 -4.08 0.86
CA ALA A 248 27.05 -3.19 1.87
C ALA A 248 26.90 -1.75 1.35
N PHE A 249 25.94 -1.01 1.90
CA PHE A 249 25.80 0.42 1.66
C PHE A 249 25.52 1.18 2.95
N LYS A 250 25.94 2.44 3.00
CA LYS A 250 25.59 3.41 4.05
C LYS A 250 25.09 4.70 3.43
N ARG A 251 24.07 5.31 4.03
CA ARG A 251 23.48 6.57 3.59
C ARG A 251 23.19 7.45 4.80
N ASN A 252 23.52 8.74 4.70
CA ASN A 252 23.17 9.76 5.69
C ASN A 252 22.64 10.99 4.94
N TYR A 253 21.49 11.50 5.33
CA TYR A 253 20.92 12.70 4.77
C TYR A 253 20.05 13.46 5.76
N THR A 254 20.01 14.78 5.60
CA THR A 254 19.11 15.68 6.35
C THR A 254 18.18 16.40 5.38
N ASN A 255 16.88 16.41 5.68
CA ASN A 255 15.86 17.01 4.82
C ASN A 255 14.93 17.94 5.61
N LEU A 256 14.41 18.95 4.90
CA LEU A 256 13.41 19.89 5.40
C LEU A 256 12.05 19.62 4.74
N PHE A 257 11.00 19.65 5.55
CA PHE A 257 9.61 19.38 5.17
C PHE A 257 8.71 20.53 5.62
N PRO A 258 8.66 21.64 4.85
CA PRO A 258 7.72 22.72 5.07
C PRO A 258 6.28 22.28 4.78
N ASN A 259 5.35 22.86 5.54
CA ASN A 259 3.92 22.82 5.29
C ASN A 259 3.34 24.22 5.50
N ALA A 260 2.45 24.65 4.61
CA ALA A 260 1.77 25.92 4.72
C ALA A 260 0.35 25.80 4.18
N GLY A 261 -0.58 26.51 4.79
CA GLY A 261 -1.96 26.57 4.36
C GLY A 261 -2.65 27.85 4.79
N ALA A 262 -3.63 28.25 4.01
CA ALA A 262 -4.48 29.40 4.29
C ALA A 262 -5.92 29.06 3.92
N VAL A 263 -6.85 29.39 4.79
CA VAL A 263 -8.29 29.27 4.55
C VAL A 263 -8.91 30.65 4.66
N TYR A 264 -9.65 31.07 3.65
CA TYR A 264 -10.37 32.33 3.61
C TYR A 264 -11.89 32.11 3.64
N ASN A 265 -12.49 32.45 4.76
CA ASN A 265 -13.93 32.42 4.99
C ASN A 265 -14.59 33.66 4.35
N MET A 266 -14.82 33.63 3.02
CA MET A 266 -15.39 34.76 2.26
C MET A 266 -16.71 35.24 2.87
N ASN A 267 -17.61 34.28 3.13
CA ASN A 267 -18.91 34.43 3.78
C ASN A 267 -19.37 33.07 4.34
N GLU A 268 -20.56 33.02 4.95
CA GLU A 268 -21.10 31.79 5.57
C GLU A 268 -21.23 30.60 4.61
N LYS A 269 -21.30 30.84 3.30
CA LYS A 269 -21.52 29.83 2.27
C LYS A 269 -20.27 29.54 1.44
N ASN A 270 -19.21 30.33 1.52
CA ASN A 270 -18.06 30.21 0.62
C ASN A 270 -16.76 30.29 1.40
N GLN A 271 -15.93 29.26 1.21
CA GLN A 271 -14.60 29.18 1.79
C GLN A 271 -13.60 28.84 0.68
N LEU A 272 -12.50 29.57 0.60
CA LEU A 272 -11.34 29.17 -0.20
C LEU A 272 -10.27 28.57 0.70
N SER A 273 -9.53 27.61 0.18
CA SER A 273 -8.38 26.99 0.84
C SER A 273 -7.21 26.90 -0.13
N PHE A 274 -6.02 27.12 0.40
CA PHE A 274 -4.75 26.96 -0.29
C PHE A 274 -3.83 26.13 0.60
N ALA A 275 -3.12 25.17 0.04
CA ALA A 275 -2.20 24.33 0.79
C ALA A 275 -0.95 24.00 -0.03
N TYR A 276 0.19 23.97 0.66
CA TYR A 276 1.45 23.45 0.17
C TYR A 276 2.03 22.46 1.18
N SER A 277 2.54 21.34 0.70
CA SER A 277 3.30 20.42 1.54
C SER A 277 4.42 19.72 0.78
N ARG A 278 5.56 19.54 1.45
CA ARG A 278 6.61 18.63 1.03
C ARG A 278 6.59 17.37 1.90
N ARG A 279 6.55 16.20 1.26
CA ARG A 279 6.52 14.88 1.94
C ARG A 279 7.63 13.98 1.43
N ILE A 280 8.03 13.02 2.26
CA ILE A 280 8.93 11.92 1.91
C ILE A 280 8.14 10.62 1.98
N ARG A 281 8.34 9.72 1.02
CA ARG A 281 7.94 8.31 1.13
C ARG A 281 9.19 7.46 1.06
N ARG A 282 9.45 6.72 2.14
CA ARG A 282 10.56 5.77 2.23
C ARG A 282 10.12 4.44 1.62
N PRO A 283 11.04 3.63 1.07
CA PRO A 283 10.72 2.28 0.61
C PRO A 283 10.16 1.43 1.75
N ASP A 284 9.21 0.55 1.42
CA ASP A 284 8.76 -0.49 2.36
C ASP A 284 9.93 -1.45 2.63
N TYR A 285 9.98 -2.08 3.82
CA TYR A 285 11.12 -2.93 4.18
C TYR A 285 11.22 -4.16 3.30
N GLU A 286 10.09 -4.71 2.87
CA GLU A 286 10.03 -5.84 1.94
C GLU A 286 10.47 -5.43 0.53
N ASP A 287 10.27 -4.18 0.10
CA ASP A 287 10.75 -3.71 -1.20
C ASP A 287 12.27 -3.62 -1.27
N LEU A 288 12.94 -3.42 -0.13
CA LEU A 288 14.40 -3.42 -0.03
C LEU A 288 14.98 -4.83 -0.04
N ASN A 289 14.14 -5.84 0.12
CA ASN A 289 14.57 -7.21 0.29
C ASN A 289 14.89 -7.83 -1.08
N PRO A 290 16.16 -8.13 -1.43
CA PRO A 290 16.56 -8.52 -2.79
C PRO A 290 16.04 -9.89 -3.26
N PHE A 291 15.21 -10.55 -2.45
CA PHE A 291 14.81 -11.93 -2.67
C PHE A 291 13.74 -12.09 -3.71
N ILE A 292 13.78 -13.28 -4.32
CA ILE A 292 12.94 -13.64 -5.43
C ILE A 292 11.69 -14.35 -4.89
N PHE A 293 10.51 -13.84 -5.24
CA PHE A 293 9.24 -14.49 -4.99
C PHE A 293 8.67 -15.02 -6.30
N PHE A 294 8.55 -16.33 -6.45
CA PHE A 294 8.10 -16.94 -7.69
C PHE A 294 6.58 -16.94 -7.79
N LEU A 295 6.08 -16.43 -8.91
CA LEU A 295 4.76 -16.80 -9.39
C LEU A 295 4.82 -18.14 -10.11
N ASP A 296 5.83 -18.29 -10.98
CA ASP A 296 6.26 -19.54 -11.61
C ASP A 296 7.67 -19.37 -12.17
N SER A 297 8.16 -20.37 -12.92
CA SER A 297 9.51 -20.38 -13.49
C SER A 297 9.79 -19.23 -14.47
N LEU A 298 8.76 -18.61 -15.06
CA LEU A 298 8.94 -17.51 -16.02
C LEU A 298 8.60 -16.14 -15.44
N THR A 299 7.98 -16.10 -14.26
CA THR A 299 7.49 -14.87 -13.63
C THR A 299 7.81 -14.83 -12.15
N TYR A 300 8.53 -13.80 -11.73
CA TYR A 300 8.88 -13.62 -10.33
C TYR A 300 8.91 -12.15 -9.91
N GLY A 301 8.76 -11.89 -8.62
CA GLY A 301 9.01 -10.59 -8.01
C GLY A 301 10.41 -10.55 -7.41
N GLN A 302 11.06 -9.41 -7.43
CA GLN A 302 12.35 -9.20 -6.78
C GLN A 302 12.38 -7.81 -6.14
N GLY A 303 12.78 -7.71 -4.87
CA GLY A 303 13.02 -6.40 -4.26
C GLY A 303 14.36 -5.78 -4.70
N ASN A 304 14.55 -4.52 -4.32
CA ASN A 304 15.69 -3.71 -4.71
C ASN A 304 16.30 -3.03 -3.46
N PRO A 305 17.44 -3.53 -2.94
CA PRO A 305 18.06 -2.99 -1.74
C PRO A 305 18.59 -1.56 -1.94
N TYR A 306 18.70 -1.09 -3.17
CA TYR A 306 19.22 0.24 -3.50
C TYR A 306 18.15 1.31 -3.61
N LEU A 307 16.86 0.99 -3.39
CA LEU A 307 15.80 1.98 -3.41
C LEU A 307 16.11 3.17 -2.50
N GLN A 308 15.86 4.36 -3.03
CA GLN A 308 15.97 5.63 -2.35
C GLN A 308 14.58 6.15 -1.98
N PRO A 309 14.45 7.00 -0.96
CA PRO A 309 13.19 7.68 -0.70
C PRO A 309 12.79 8.58 -1.88
N GLU A 310 11.50 8.75 -2.05
CA GLU A 310 10.93 9.75 -2.95
C GLU A 310 10.48 10.99 -2.19
N PHE A 311 10.43 12.12 -2.89
CA PHE A 311 10.00 13.39 -2.33
C PHE A 311 8.91 14.01 -3.18
N SER A 312 7.77 14.32 -2.56
CA SER A 312 6.62 14.92 -3.24
C SER A 312 6.38 16.35 -2.75
N ASN A 313 6.23 17.28 -3.69
CA ASN A 313 5.73 18.62 -3.45
C ASN A 313 4.30 18.70 -3.97
N ARG A 314 3.35 19.06 -3.12
CA ARG A 314 1.92 19.14 -3.47
C ARG A 314 1.40 20.53 -3.19
N PHE A 315 0.74 21.10 -4.19
CA PHE A 315 0.03 22.38 -4.14
C PHE A 315 -1.46 22.11 -4.37
N GLU A 316 -2.32 22.69 -3.54
CA GLU A 316 -3.77 22.54 -3.65
C GLU A 316 -4.49 23.86 -3.49
N MET A 317 -5.55 24.02 -4.28
CA MET A 317 -6.53 25.08 -4.14
C MET A 317 -7.92 24.45 -4.06
N GLY A 318 -8.69 24.80 -3.04
CA GLY A 318 -10.04 24.28 -2.83
C GLY A 318 -11.05 25.40 -2.65
N HIS A 319 -12.27 25.21 -3.18
CA HIS A 319 -13.44 26.02 -2.87
C HIS A 319 -14.52 25.14 -2.26
N THR A 320 -14.98 25.50 -1.06
CA THR A 320 -16.06 24.81 -0.36
C THR A 320 -17.30 25.69 -0.33
N TYR A 321 -18.37 25.20 -0.95
CA TYR A 321 -19.70 25.81 -0.97
C TYR A 321 -20.64 25.16 0.04
N LYS A 322 -21.23 25.99 0.90
CA LYS A 322 -22.20 25.63 1.95
C LYS A 322 -21.76 24.44 2.81
N LYS A 323 -20.46 24.25 2.99
CA LYS A 323 -19.81 23.15 3.75
C LYS A 323 -20.10 21.73 3.22
N PHE A 324 -20.82 21.59 2.11
CA PHE A 324 -21.28 20.29 1.61
C PHE A 324 -20.62 19.92 0.29
N PHE A 325 -20.24 20.91 -0.53
CA PHE A 325 -19.65 20.71 -1.86
C PHE A 325 -18.28 21.36 -1.93
N THR A 326 -17.26 20.60 -2.28
CA THR A 326 -15.88 21.09 -2.40
C THR A 326 -15.32 20.74 -3.75
N THR A 327 -14.78 21.74 -4.46
CA THR A 327 -14.00 21.56 -5.68
C THR A 327 -12.52 21.80 -5.35
N THR A 328 -11.64 20.92 -5.81
CA THR A 328 -10.19 21.00 -5.56
C THR A 328 -9.40 20.84 -6.84
N ILE A 329 -8.47 21.78 -7.07
CA ILE A 329 -7.40 21.66 -8.06
C ILE A 329 -6.11 21.34 -7.31
N SER A 330 -5.34 20.37 -7.82
CA SER A 330 -4.09 19.94 -7.21
C SER A 330 -3.00 19.74 -8.23
N TYR A 331 -1.77 20.10 -7.89
CA TYR A 331 -0.56 19.78 -8.63
C TYR A 331 0.43 19.09 -7.69
N THR A 332 0.93 17.93 -8.10
CA THR A 332 1.94 17.18 -7.35
C THR A 332 3.14 16.88 -8.24
N GLU A 333 4.34 17.14 -7.76
CA GLU A 333 5.59 16.70 -8.38
C GLU A 333 6.36 15.82 -7.41
N THR A 334 6.54 14.55 -7.80
CA THR A 334 7.28 13.54 -7.06
C THR A 334 8.60 13.27 -7.76
N ASN A 335 9.71 13.50 -7.06
CA ASN A 335 11.06 13.15 -7.51
C ASN A 335 11.49 11.81 -6.90
N ASN A 336 12.27 11.06 -7.67
CA ASN A 336 12.70 9.69 -7.41
C ASN A 336 11.54 8.74 -7.10
N ILE A 337 10.42 8.87 -7.82
CA ILE A 337 9.23 8.06 -7.57
C ILE A 337 9.57 6.57 -7.53
N ILE A 338 9.26 5.93 -6.41
CA ILE A 338 9.31 4.49 -6.22
C ILE A 338 8.09 3.92 -6.93
N THR A 339 8.32 3.22 -8.03
CA THR A 339 7.26 2.61 -8.82
C THR A 339 7.58 1.17 -9.11
N GLU A 340 6.52 0.38 -9.24
CA GLU A 340 6.64 -0.94 -9.83
C GLU A 340 7.02 -0.84 -11.31
N ILE A 341 7.95 -1.69 -11.71
CA ILE A 341 8.44 -1.83 -13.06
C ILE A 341 8.55 -3.31 -13.41
N LEU A 342 8.09 -3.66 -14.60
CA LEU A 342 8.31 -4.97 -15.20
C LEU A 342 9.59 -4.92 -16.03
N LYS A 343 10.37 -5.99 -15.98
CA LYS A 343 11.58 -6.18 -16.79
C LYS A 343 11.47 -7.50 -17.53
N GLN A 344 11.82 -7.50 -18.82
CA GLN A 344 11.82 -8.69 -19.65
C GLN A 344 13.25 -9.06 -20.03
N TYR A 345 13.60 -10.33 -19.86
CA TYR A 345 14.85 -10.88 -20.37
C TYR A 345 14.52 -11.72 -21.59
N THR A 346 14.65 -11.15 -22.78
CA THR A 346 14.33 -11.81 -24.05
C THR A 346 15.03 -13.15 -24.21
N GLU A 347 16.31 -13.26 -23.85
CA GLU A 347 17.08 -14.51 -24.01
C GLU A 347 16.57 -15.64 -23.12
N ARG A 348 16.13 -15.32 -21.91
CA ARG A 348 15.60 -16.30 -20.95
C ARG A 348 14.08 -16.48 -21.05
N GLN A 349 13.42 -15.64 -21.86
CA GLN A 349 11.96 -15.50 -21.94
C GLN A 349 11.28 -15.34 -20.56
N THR A 350 11.98 -14.74 -19.62
CA THR A 350 11.48 -14.48 -18.26
C THR A 350 11.03 -13.04 -18.12
N THR A 351 10.02 -12.79 -17.30
CA THR A 351 9.62 -11.46 -16.85
C THR A 351 9.75 -11.40 -15.35
N PHE A 352 10.24 -10.28 -14.82
CA PHE A 352 10.18 -10.06 -13.38
C PHE A 352 9.66 -8.68 -13.02
N GLN A 353 9.04 -8.61 -11.86
CA GLN A 353 8.47 -7.41 -11.29
C GLN A 353 9.40 -6.92 -10.18
N THR A 354 9.78 -5.65 -10.22
CA THR A 354 10.56 -5.03 -9.15
C THR A 354 10.09 -3.61 -8.91
N LYS A 355 10.63 -2.96 -7.89
CA LYS A 355 10.45 -1.52 -7.67
C LYS A 355 11.76 -0.78 -7.95
N GLU A 356 11.64 0.36 -8.61
CA GLU A 356 12.77 1.24 -8.92
C GLU A 356 12.41 2.71 -8.71
N ASN A 357 13.42 3.54 -8.50
CA ASN A 357 13.29 4.99 -8.52
C ASN A 357 13.23 5.51 -9.96
N PHE A 358 12.04 5.65 -10.53
CA PHE A 358 11.81 6.00 -11.94
C PHE A 358 11.92 7.51 -12.24
N SER A 359 12.82 8.20 -11.53
CA SER A 359 13.15 9.62 -11.67
C SER A 359 12.02 10.61 -11.32
N ARG A 360 10.93 10.74 -12.09
CA ARG A 360 9.93 11.80 -11.84
C ARG A 360 8.52 11.43 -12.25
N MET A 361 7.55 11.84 -11.43
CA MET A 361 6.12 11.85 -11.74
C MET A 361 5.53 13.23 -11.48
N ARG A 362 4.74 13.74 -12.43
CA ARG A 362 3.90 14.93 -12.25
C ARG A 362 2.43 14.54 -12.35
N GLN A 363 1.61 15.08 -11.47
CA GLN A 363 0.18 14.88 -11.46
C GLN A 363 -0.55 16.22 -11.41
N LEU A 364 -1.48 16.43 -12.33
CA LEU A 364 -2.48 17.51 -12.25
C LEU A 364 -3.85 16.87 -12.00
N GLY A 365 -4.56 17.33 -10.98
CA GLY A 365 -5.86 16.78 -10.58
C GLY A 365 -6.92 17.85 -10.42
N LEU A 366 -8.12 17.58 -10.94
CA LEU A 366 -9.35 18.30 -10.61
C LEU A 366 -10.31 17.31 -9.96
N SER A 367 -10.84 17.64 -8.79
CA SER A 367 -11.80 16.80 -8.09
C SER A 367 -12.94 17.58 -7.48
N VAL A 368 -14.05 16.90 -7.28
CA VAL A 368 -15.23 17.38 -6.57
C VAL A 368 -15.61 16.37 -5.50
N SER A 369 -16.06 16.86 -4.36
CA SER A 369 -16.66 16.04 -3.31
C SER A 369 -17.95 16.69 -2.83
N ALA A 370 -18.97 15.88 -2.57
CA ALA A 370 -20.26 16.35 -2.08
C ALA A 370 -20.79 15.40 -1.00
N ASN A 371 -21.11 15.91 0.18
CA ASN A 371 -21.85 15.17 1.21
C ASN A 371 -23.12 15.97 1.54
N LYS A 372 -24.29 15.47 1.16
CA LYS A 372 -25.54 16.21 1.37
C LYS A 372 -26.69 15.28 1.74
N GLN A 373 -27.42 15.66 2.78
CA GLN A 373 -28.74 15.12 3.05
C GLN A 373 -29.74 15.74 2.06
N LEU A 374 -30.23 14.96 1.10
CA LEU A 374 -31.17 15.42 0.07
C LEU A 374 -32.62 15.41 0.56
N ALA A 375 -32.94 14.46 1.44
CA ALA A 375 -34.19 14.38 2.18
C ALA A 375 -33.92 13.80 3.58
N SER A 376 -34.87 13.90 4.51
CA SER A 376 -34.73 13.35 5.87
C SER A 376 -34.33 11.86 5.89
N TRP A 377 -34.74 11.11 4.86
CA TRP A 377 -34.47 9.69 4.68
C TRP A 377 -33.35 9.37 3.68
N TRP A 378 -32.68 10.37 3.07
CA TRP A 378 -31.69 10.15 2.00
C TRP A 378 -30.44 11.01 2.17
N ASN A 379 -29.29 10.36 2.35
CA ASN A 379 -27.97 11.00 2.32
C ASN A 379 -27.19 10.57 1.07
N LEU A 380 -26.65 11.55 0.38
CA LEU A 380 -25.79 11.39 -0.79
C LEU A 380 -24.34 11.72 -0.41
N ASN A 381 -23.42 10.86 -0.81
CA ASN A 381 -22.00 11.15 -0.89
C ASN A 381 -21.51 10.95 -2.32
N VAL A 382 -20.79 11.93 -2.84
CA VAL A 382 -20.15 11.87 -4.15
C VAL A 382 -18.71 12.28 -4.01
N TYR A 383 -17.85 11.57 -4.71
CA TYR A 383 -16.49 12.00 -5.04
C TYR A 383 -16.28 11.72 -6.52
N ALA A 384 -15.71 12.67 -7.25
CA ALA A 384 -15.29 12.45 -8.62
C ALA A 384 -14.03 13.27 -8.90
N GLY A 385 -13.14 12.76 -9.74
CA GLY A 385 -11.94 13.48 -10.12
C GLY A 385 -11.33 12.99 -11.42
N VAL A 386 -10.61 13.89 -12.08
CA VAL A 386 -9.80 13.61 -13.26
C VAL A 386 -8.36 13.94 -12.91
N PHE A 387 -7.47 12.99 -13.13
CA PHE A 387 -6.05 13.09 -12.82
C PHE A 387 -5.22 12.79 -14.06
N SER A 388 -4.33 13.70 -14.43
CA SER A 388 -3.35 13.48 -15.49
C SER A 388 -1.99 13.20 -14.86
N ASN A 389 -1.51 11.97 -15.03
CA ASN A 389 -0.24 11.47 -14.53
C ASN A 389 0.78 11.44 -15.67
N ASN A 390 1.92 12.09 -15.46
CA ASN A 390 3.05 12.11 -16.38
C ASN A 390 4.27 11.51 -15.68
N TYR A 391 4.67 10.31 -16.10
CA TYR A 391 5.89 9.65 -15.65
C TYR A 391 7.01 9.90 -16.66
N LYS A 392 8.22 10.19 -16.16
CA LYS A 392 9.43 10.35 -16.98
C LYS A 392 10.63 9.78 -16.23
N GLY A 393 11.26 8.77 -16.81
CA GLY A 393 12.42 8.11 -16.24
C GLY A 393 13.28 7.39 -17.27
N LEU A 394 14.28 6.68 -16.75
CA LEU A 394 15.13 5.79 -17.52
C LEU A 394 14.76 4.36 -17.14
N TYR A 395 14.61 3.51 -18.15
CA TYR A 395 14.47 2.07 -18.00
C TYR A 395 15.82 1.42 -18.31
N ASN A 396 16.31 0.60 -17.38
CA ASN A 396 17.56 -0.15 -17.55
C ASN A 396 17.25 -1.64 -17.79
N ASP A 397 17.55 -2.12 -19.00
CA ASP A 397 17.38 -3.52 -19.42
C ASP A 397 18.55 -4.45 -19.01
N GLY A 398 19.54 -3.90 -18.30
CA GLY A 398 20.80 -4.54 -17.95
C GLY A 398 21.98 -4.12 -18.84
N THR A 399 21.71 -3.46 -19.96
CA THR A 399 22.72 -3.07 -20.97
C THR A 399 22.61 -1.60 -21.38
N THR A 400 21.40 -1.07 -21.49
CA THR A 400 21.11 0.30 -21.93
C THR A 400 20.15 1.00 -20.99
N ASN A 401 20.26 2.33 -20.92
CA ASN A 401 19.30 3.19 -20.22
C ASN A 401 18.40 3.87 -21.25
N THR A 402 17.22 3.30 -21.48
CA THR A 402 16.24 3.81 -22.45
C THR A 402 15.31 4.83 -21.79
N PRO A 403 15.17 6.06 -22.31
CA PRO A 403 14.20 7.02 -21.82
C PRO A 403 12.76 6.53 -22.02
N VAL A 404 11.97 6.53 -20.96
CA VAL A 404 10.55 6.14 -20.98
C VAL A 404 9.68 7.28 -20.46
N LYS A 405 8.58 7.53 -21.19
CA LYS A 405 7.56 8.51 -20.82
C LYS A 405 6.18 7.88 -20.92
N ILE A 406 5.41 7.94 -19.84
CA ILE A 406 4.03 7.44 -19.80
C ILE A 406 3.11 8.58 -19.37
N ASN A 407 2.06 8.82 -20.16
CA ASN A 407 1.02 9.81 -19.85
C ASN A 407 -0.31 9.08 -19.72
N VAL A 408 -0.95 9.20 -18.57
CA VAL A 408 -2.26 8.59 -18.31
C VAL A 408 -3.17 9.63 -17.70
N THR A 409 -4.27 9.93 -18.39
CA THR A 409 -5.36 10.71 -17.81
C THR A 409 -6.48 9.76 -17.42
N SER A 410 -6.82 9.74 -16.13
CA SER A 410 -7.81 8.84 -15.57
C SER A 410 -8.90 9.61 -14.84
N PHE A 411 -10.15 9.20 -15.07
CA PHE A 411 -11.29 9.59 -14.26
C PHE A 411 -11.50 8.55 -13.14
N THR A 412 -11.77 9.02 -11.93
CA THR A 412 -12.23 8.21 -10.80
C THR A 412 -13.51 8.80 -10.24
N GLY A 413 -14.45 7.94 -9.85
CA GLY A 413 -15.71 8.32 -9.25
C GLY A 413 -16.12 7.35 -8.15
N ASN A 414 -16.69 7.88 -7.08
CA ASN A 414 -17.35 7.14 -6.03
C ASN A 414 -18.68 7.84 -5.69
N ILE A 415 -19.75 7.07 -5.62
CA ILE A 415 -21.05 7.56 -5.20
C ILE A 415 -21.61 6.59 -4.17
N SER A 416 -22.15 7.10 -3.07
CA SER A 416 -22.94 6.30 -2.14
C SER A 416 -24.20 7.04 -1.73
N ASN A 417 -25.30 6.30 -1.78
CA ASN A 417 -26.60 6.73 -1.34
C ASN A 417 -27.00 5.86 -0.17
N SER A 418 -27.23 6.47 0.99
CA SER A 418 -27.76 5.78 2.15
C SER A 418 -29.18 6.26 2.43
N PHE A 419 -30.06 5.32 2.71
CA PHE A 419 -31.48 5.53 2.87
C PHE A 419 -31.94 5.04 4.25
N THR A 420 -32.76 5.82 4.94
CA THR A 420 -33.49 5.39 6.15
C THR A 420 -34.98 5.52 5.88
N PHE A 421 -35.53 4.56 5.14
CA PHE A 421 -36.92 4.62 4.66
C PHE A 421 -37.94 4.09 5.67
N ALA A 422 -37.51 3.50 6.79
CA ALA A 422 -38.36 3.23 7.96
C ALA A 422 -37.54 3.28 9.27
N LYS A 423 -38.22 3.36 10.42
CA LYS A 423 -37.58 3.51 11.76
C LYS A 423 -36.47 2.49 12.05
N THR A 424 -36.59 1.28 11.51
CA THR A 424 -35.64 0.17 11.74
C THR A 424 -34.96 -0.31 10.46
N TRP A 425 -35.29 0.26 9.30
CA TRP A 425 -34.75 -0.18 8.02
C TRP A 425 -33.87 0.89 7.39
N ALA A 426 -32.68 0.47 6.96
CA ALA A 426 -31.80 1.29 6.16
C ALA A 426 -31.26 0.52 4.97
N GLY A 427 -31.12 1.22 3.85
CA GLY A 427 -30.54 0.70 2.62
C GLY A 427 -29.32 1.50 2.21
N GLU A 428 -28.46 0.89 1.41
CA GLU A 428 -27.35 1.58 0.75
C GLU A 428 -27.26 1.12 -0.71
N VAL A 429 -27.04 2.06 -1.61
CA VAL A 429 -26.56 1.77 -2.97
C VAL A 429 -25.30 2.58 -3.17
N SER A 430 -24.19 1.91 -3.45
CA SER A 430 -22.90 2.56 -3.65
C SER A 430 -22.20 2.01 -4.88
N GLY A 431 -21.39 2.84 -5.51
CA GLY A 431 -20.61 2.43 -6.66
C GLY A 431 -19.33 3.22 -6.79
N TRP A 432 -18.36 2.61 -7.45
CA TRP A 432 -17.13 3.28 -7.83
C TRP A 432 -16.75 2.90 -9.25
N PHE A 433 -16.03 3.80 -9.91
CA PHE A 433 -15.57 3.60 -11.28
C PHE A 433 -14.22 4.27 -11.47
N ASN A 434 -13.32 3.59 -12.17
CA ASN A 434 -12.04 4.10 -12.61
C ASN A 434 -11.92 3.86 -14.12
N SER A 435 -11.60 4.89 -14.91
CA SER A 435 -11.56 4.77 -16.38
C SER A 435 -10.29 4.08 -16.88
N SER A 436 -9.13 4.42 -16.33
CA SER A 436 -7.84 3.85 -16.74
C SER A 436 -6.77 4.17 -15.68
N PRO A 437 -6.87 3.63 -14.46
CA PRO A 437 -5.88 3.93 -13.43
C PRO A 437 -4.51 3.37 -13.84
N SER A 438 -3.44 4.10 -13.52
CA SER A 438 -2.07 3.58 -13.65
C SER A 438 -1.60 3.06 -12.31
N GLU A 439 -1.14 1.81 -12.26
CA GLU A 439 -0.40 1.25 -11.13
C GLU A 439 1.06 1.12 -11.54
N GLY A 440 1.87 2.08 -11.09
CA GLY A 440 3.20 2.28 -11.64
C GLY A 440 3.16 2.49 -13.15
N LEU A 441 3.87 1.63 -13.90
CA LEU A 441 3.88 1.68 -15.37
C LEU A 441 2.84 0.75 -16.03
N ILE A 442 2.04 0.04 -15.23
CA ILE A 442 0.92 -0.77 -15.74
C ILE A 442 -0.30 0.14 -15.91
N VAL A 443 -0.82 0.22 -17.14
CA VAL A 443 -2.05 0.94 -17.46
C VAL A 443 -3.21 -0.04 -17.36
N ALA A 444 -4.02 0.09 -16.31
CA ALA A 444 -5.20 -0.73 -16.13
C ALA A 444 -6.34 -0.26 -17.06
N ARG A 445 -7.19 -1.19 -17.47
CA ARG A 445 -8.45 -0.91 -18.17
C ARG A 445 -9.49 -0.39 -17.20
N SER A 446 -10.58 0.14 -17.75
CA SER A 446 -11.71 0.60 -16.93
C SER A 446 -12.28 -0.53 -16.10
N MET A 447 -12.62 -0.21 -14.86
CA MET A 447 -13.29 -1.12 -13.95
C MET A 447 -14.12 -0.34 -12.95
N GLY A 448 -15.11 -1.00 -12.38
CA GLY A 448 -16.00 -0.41 -11.39
C GLY A 448 -16.76 -1.47 -10.64
N ALA A 449 -17.50 -1.07 -9.62
CA ALA A 449 -18.44 -1.95 -8.96
C ALA A 449 -19.71 -1.19 -8.60
N LEU A 450 -20.84 -1.88 -8.68
CA LEU A 450 -22.10 -1.46 -8.07
C LEU A 450 -22.39 -2.39 -6.89
N ASN A 451 -22.67 -1.81 -5.74
CA ASN A 451 -22.96 -2.51 -4.50
C ASN A 451 -24.33 -2.10 -3.98
N ALA A 452 -25.00 -3.02 -3.32
CA ALA A 452 -26.24 -2.73 -2.60
C ALA A 452 -26.25 -3.43 -1.24
N GLY A 453 -26.88 -2.79 -0.26
CA GLY A 453 -27.02 -3.33 1.08
C GLY A 453 -28.38 -2.98 1.67
N LEU A 454 -28.88 -3.88 2.50
CA LEU A 454 -30.10 -3.71 3.28
C LEU A 454 -29.82 -4.10 4.72
N SER A 455 -30.32 -3.31 5.66
CA SER A 455 -30.14 -3.56 7.09
C SER A 455 -31.44 -3.36 7.85
N LYS A 456 -31.66 -4.22 8.84
CA LYS A 456 -32.78 -4.15 9.79
C LYS A 456 -32.24 -4.12 11.22
N GLN A 457 -32.59 -3.08 11.96
CA GLN A 457 -32.36 -2.99 13.39
C GLN A 457 -33.43 -3.79 14.14
N LEU A 458 -33.01 -4.49 15.18
CA LEU A 458 -33.84 -5.35 16.03
C LEU A 458 -33.63 -4.96 17.51
N TRP A 459 -34.64 -5.24 18.34
CA TRP A 459 -34.57 -5.13 19.80
C TRP A 459 -34.03 -3.77 20.29
N ASP A 460 -34.64 -2.67 19.85
CA ASP A 460 -34.22 -1.31 20.21
C ASP A 460 -32.73 -1.04 19.96
N LYS A 461 -32.27 -1.41 18.76
CA LYS A 461 -30.88 -1.23 18.28
C LYS A 461 -29.84 -2.09 19.00
N LYS A 462 -30.27 -3.07 19.81
CA LYS A 462 -29.38 -4.07 20.42
C LYS A 462 -28.89 -5.11 19.41
N ALA A 463 -29.63 -5.35 18.33
CA ALA A 463 -29.15 -6.18 17.23
C ALA A 463 -29.40 -5.56 15.86
N SER A 464 -28.68 -6.07 14.87
CA SER A 464 -28.96 -5.80 13.45
C SER A 464 -28.66 -7.01 12.58
N ILE A 465 -29.50 -7.23 11.58
CA ILE A 465 -29.22 -8.11 10.44
C ILE A 465 -28.91 -7.23 9.24
N LYS A 466 -27.85 -7.54 8.52
CA LYS A 466 -27.45 -6.88 7.28
C LYS A 466 -27.30 -7.91 6.18
N PHE A 467 -27.82 -7.61 5.01
CA PHE A 467 -27.54 -8.32 3.77
C PHE A 467 -26.88 -7.36 2.79
N GLY A 468 -25.80 -7.79 2.16
CA GLY A 468 -25.07 -6.99 1.18
C GLY A 468 -24.67 -7.80 -0.04
N VAL A 469 -24.69 -7.15 -1.20
CA VAL A 469 -24.18 -7.69 -2.46
C VAL A 469 -23.12 -6.72 -2.99
N ARG A 470 -21.91 -7.23 -3.18
CA ARG A 470 -20.79 -6.49 -3.78
C ARG A 470 -20.67 -6.80 -5.26
N ASP A 471 -20.32 -5.79 -6.06
CA ASP A 471 -20.06 -5.88 -7.49
C ASP A 471 -21.16 -6.58 -8.30
N ILE A 472 -22.42 -6.17 -8.10
CA ILE A 472 -23.63 -6.75 -8.73
C ILE A 472 -23.47 -6.94 -10.24
N LEU A 473 -22.77 -6.02 -10.91
CA LEU A 473 -22.53 -6.00 -12.36
C LEU A 473 -21.32 -6.83 -12.80
N ARG A 474 -20.51 -7.34 -11.87
CA ARG A 474 -19.28 -8.11 -12.13
C ARG A 474 -18.24 -7.34 -12.97
N THR A 475 -18.09 -6.04 -12.69
CA THR A 475 -17.26 -5.12 -13.47
C THR A 475 -15.93 -4.79 -12.81
N SER A 476 -15.63 -5.34 -11.64
CA SER A 476 -14.42 -5.01 -10.87
C SER A 476 -13.18 -5.85 -11.23
N ASN A 477 -13.23 -6.58 -12.34
CA ASN A 477 -12.14 -7.46 -12.77
C ASN A 477 -10.95 -6.67 -13.31
N PHE A 478 -9.80 -6.79 -12.66
CA PHE A 478 -8.58 -6.15 -13.11
C PHE A 478 -8.10 -6.73 -14.45
N SER A 479 -7.74 -5.83 -15.36
CA SER A 479 -6.93 -6.12 -16.55
C SER A 479 -6.15 -4.88 -16.93
N GLY A 480 -5.00 -5.06 -17.57
CA GLY A 480 -4.10 -3.95 -17.92
C GLY A 480 -3.01 -4.39 -18.87
N TYR A 481 -2.14 -3.45 -19.22
CA TYR A 481 -0.98 -3.70 -20.05
C TYR A 481 0.20 -2.83 -19.62
N SER A 482 1.39 -3.29 -19.96
CA SER A 482 2.65 -2.58 -19.77
C SER A 482 3.37 -2.57 -21.11
N ARG A 483 3.62 -1.37 -21.64
CA ARG A 483 4.25 -1.16 -22.94
C ARG A 483 5.23 0.00 -22.90
N TYR A 484 6.52 -0.32 -22.83
CA TYR A 484 7.61 0.64 -22.86
C TYR A 484 8.93 -0.06 -23.15
N ALA A 485 9.86 0.63 -23.83
CA ALA A 485 11.15 0.04 -24.22
C ALA A 485 10.96 -1.34 -24.90
N ASP A 486 11.54 -2.40 -24.32
CA ASP A 486 11.42 -3.80 -24.76
C ASP A 486 10.26 -4.56 -24.09
N VAL A 487 9.55 -3.95 -23.16
CA VAL A 487 8.44 -4.55 -22.42
C VAL A 487 7.14 -4.44 -23.22
N ASP A 488 6.55 -5.57 -23.60
CA ASP A 488 5.16 -5.67 -24.09
C ASP A 488 4.45 -6.85 -23.41
N LEU A 489 3.60 -6.51 -22.45
CA LEU A 489 2.87 -7.47 -21.65
C LEU A 489 1.42 -7.03 -21.43
N LYS A 490 0.50 -8.00 -21.48
CA LYS A 490 -0.89 -7.85 -21.03
C LYS A 490 -1.12 -8.73 -19.83
N VAL A 491 -1.81 -8.20 -18.84
CA VAL A 491 -2.19 -8.92 -17.62
C VAL A 491 -3.69 -8.83 -17.43
N ALA A 492 -4.33 -9.95 -17.09
CA ALA A 492 -5.74 -9.94 -16.76
C ALA A 492 -6.05 -10.99 -15.69
N ASN A 493 -6.95 -10.67 -14.77
CA ASN A 493 -7.55 -11.71 -13.94
C ASN A 493 -8.39 -12.64 -14.83
N ASP A 494 -8.39 -13.94 -14.49
CA ASP A 494 -9.19 -14.91 -15.26
C ASP A 494 -10.66 -14.47 -15.16
N ARG A 495 -11.36 -14.37 -16.29
CA ARG A 495 -12.79 -13.99 -16.32
C ARG A 495 -13.66 -14.90 -15.47
N ARG A 496 -13.17 -16.08 -15.06
CA ARG A 496 -13.84 -17.01 -14.14
C ARG A 496 -13.76 -16.60 -12.67
N GLN A 497 -12.89 -15.67 -12.26
CA GLN A 497 -12.95 -15.11 -10.91
C GLN A 497 -14.30 -14.39 -10.73
N ASP A 498 -15.02 -14.75 -9.67
CA ASP A 498 -16.23 -14.05 -9.26
C ASP A 498 -15.86 -13.07 -8.15
N ASN A 499 -15.94 -11.77 -8.45
CA ASN A 499 -15.72 -10.71 -7.47
C ASN A 499 -17.01 -10.39 -6.70
N ARG A 500 -18.15 -10.98 -7.11
CA ARG A 500 -19.42 -10.85 -6.42
C ARG A 500 -19.37 -11.58 -5.10
N VAL A 501 -19.78 -10.88 -4.06
CA VAL A 501 -19.87 -11.45 -2.72
C VAL A 501 -21.23 -11.11 -2.15
N TYR A 502 -21.94 -12.15 -1.74
CA TYR A 502 -23.15 -12.06 -0.94
C TYR A 502 -22.75 -12.22 0.52
N ASN A 503 -23.14 -11.27 1.36
CA ASN A 503 -22.79 -11.30 2.77
C ASN A 503 -24.02 -11.10 3.64
N VAL A 504 -24.20 -11.98 4.63
CA VAL A 504 -25.20 -11.83 5.69
C VAL A 504 -24.43 -11.63 6.99
N THR A 505 -24.68 -10.52 7.68
CA THR A 505 -24.05 -10.22 8.97
C THR A 505 -25.13 -10.06 10.03
N PHE A 506 -25.03 -10.82 11.11
CA PHE A 506 -25.77 -10.57 12.36
C PHE A 506 -24.83 -9.91 13.38
N THR A 507 -25.29 -8.84 14.01
CA THR A 507 -24.55 -8.16 15.09
C THR A 507 -25.45 -8.06 16.29
N TYR A 508 -24.94 -8.46 17.47
CA TYR A 508 -25.62 -8.33 18.75
C TYR A 508 -24.71 -7.59 19.74
N LYS A 509 -25.24 -6.52 20.32
CA LYS A 509 -24.55 -5.70 21.33
C LYS A 509 -25.01 -6.13 22.72
N PHE A 510 -24.06 -6.51 23.55
CA PHE A 510 -24.27 -6.87 24.95
C PHE A 510 -23.44 -5.95 25.86
N GLY A 511 -23.87 -5.78 27.12
CA GLY A 511 -23.22 -4.89 28.10
C GLY A 511 -23.81 -3.46 28.18
N LYS A 512 -23.17 -2.59 28.97
CA LYS A 512 -23.60 -1.18 29.13
C LYS A 512 -23.28 -0.37 27.88
N ASN A 513 -24.28 0.31 27.32
CA ASN A 513 -24.15 1.12 26.09
C ASN A 513 -23.41 2.46 26.27
N ASN A 514 -23.10 2.87 27.52
CA ASN A 514 -22.45 4.14 27.86
C ASN A 514 -21.04 3.91 28.43
N ILE A 515 -20.14 3.31 27.65
CA ILE A 515 -18.70 3.35 27.97
C ILE A 515 -18.19 4.71 27.48
N ALA A 516 -17.46 5.44 28.33
CA ALA A 516 -16.83 6.69 27.93
C ALA A 516 -16.00 6.47 26.66
N PRO A 517 -16.04 7.39 25.68
CA PRO A 517 -15.32 7.20 24.42
C PRO A 517 -13.83 6.96 24.70
N GLU A 518 -13.29 5.86 24.15
CA GLU A 518 -11.85 5.56 24.18
C GLU A 518 -11.10 6.78 23.67
N ARG A 519 -10.06 7.22 24.39
CA ARG A 519 -9.18 8.28 23.93
C ARG A 519 -8.61 7.85 22.58
N ARG A 520 -8.98 8.55 21.48
CA ARG A 520 -8.40 8.30 20.16
C ARG A 520 -6.89 8.51 20.23
N ARG A 521 -6.11 7.49 19.87
CA ARG A 521 -4.64 7.50 19.94
C ARG A 521 -4.05 7.01 18.63
N SER A 522 -3.09 7.76 18.11
CA SER A 522 -2.16 7.32 17.09
C SER A 522 -0.79 7.26 17.74
N GLY A 523 -0.23 6.06 17.96
CA GLY A 523 1.12 5.91 18.51
C GLY A 523 2.19 6.56 17.60
N GLY A 524 3.42 6.69 18.11
CA GLY A 524 4.52 7.36 17.42
C GLY A 524 5.10 6.58 16.23
N ALA A 525 4.89 5.27 16.18
CA ALA A 525 5.45 4.36 15.17
C ALA A 525 4.59 4.15 13.91
N GLY A 526 3.55 4.98 13.68
CA GLY A 526 2.61 4.75 12.56
C GLY A 526 3.26 4.66 11.18
N GLU A 527 4.23 5.54 10.89
CA GLU A 527 4.95 5.58 9.61
C GLU A 527 5.79 4.31 9.41
N GLU A 528 6.56 3.92 10.43
CA GLU A 528 7.42 2.74 10.39
C GLU A 528 6.59 1.46 10.28
N LYS A 529 5.49 1.36 11.05
CA LYS A 529 4.57 0.21 11.00
C LYS A 529 3.85 0.09 9.65
N SER A 530 3.54 1.20 8.98
CA SER A 530 2.92 1.17 7.64
C SER A 530 3.85 0.67 6.52
N ARG A 531 5.17 0.69 6.75
CA ARG A 531 6.19 0.17 5.82
C ARG A 531 6.47 -1.31 6.00
N VAL A 532 5.83 -1.97 6.97
CA VAL A 532 5.81 -3.42 7.10
C VAL A 532 4.61 -3.96 6.34
N LYS A 533 4.85 -4.68 5.24
CA LYS A 533 3.76 -5.29 4.48
C LYS A 533 3.20 -6.48 5.26
N SER A 534 1.96 -6.34 5.73
CA SER A 534 1.19 -7.49 6.22
C SER A 534 0.82 -8.36 5.01
N GLY A 535 1.52 -9.48 4.86
CA GLY A 535 1.50 -10.37 3.69
C GLY A 535 0.22 -10.43 2.86
N GLY A 536 0.42 -10.32 1.54
CA GLY A 536 -0.51 -10.56 0.45
C GLY A 536 0.24 -10.51 -0.87
#